data_AF-A0A957SPK2-F1
#
_entry.id   AF-A0A957SPK2-F1
#
_cell.length_a   1.000
_cell.length_b   1.000
_cell.length_c   1.000
_cell.angle_alpha   90.00
_cell.angle_beta   90.00
_cell.angle_gamma   90.00
#
_symmetry.space_group_name_H-M   'P 1'
#
loop_
_entity.id
_entity.type
_entity.pdbx_description
1 polymer ?
#
loop_
_entity_poly.entity_id
_entity_poly.type
_entity_poly.pdbx_seq_one_letter_code
_entity_poly.pdbx_strand_id
1 'polypeptide(L)'
;MLANERTITRPYIMDKSMGAALDLDAVDLPRTNADGLPVIELTQEQKYLFDLRGWLLIPGVLSADEADEMRDFCLRLKFEPE
;
A
#
# COMPACT_ATOMS: atom_id res chain seq x y z
N MET A 1 6.93 28.94 -18.61
CA MET A 1 7.73 27.72 -18.85
C MET A 1 7.04 26.62 -18.05
N LEU A 2 6.25 25.78 -18.71
CA LEU A 2 5.44 24.76 -18.02
C LEU A 2 6.35 23.64 -17.52
N ALA A 3 6.31 23.35 -16.23
CA ALA A 3 7.02 22.23 -15.64
C ALA A 3 6.48 20.94 -16.28
N ASN A 4 7.34 20.22 -17.00
CA ASN A 4 7.02 18.94 -17.60
C ASN A 4 6.87 17.91 -16.47
N GLU A 5 5.65 17.71 -15.98
CA GLU A 5 5.30 16.59 -15.10
C GLU A 5 5.69 15.30 -15.80
N ARG A 6 6.77 14.66 -15.33
CA ARG A 6 7.14 13.32 -15.78
C ARG A 6 6.18 12.36 -15.09
N THR A 7 5.09 12.03 -15.75
CA THR A 7 4.20 10.93 -15.34
C THR A 7 5.00 9.64 -15.47
N ILE A 8 5.62 9.16 -14.38
CA ILE A 8 6.27 7.86 -14.34
C ILE A 8 5.16 6.81 -14.43
N THR A 9 4.84 6.41 -15.66
CA THR A 9 3.69 5.56 -15.97
C THR A 9 3.95 4.08 -15.65
N ARG A 10 5.21 3.72 -15.41
CA ARG A 10 5.63 2.35 -15.12
C ARG A 10 6.60 2.34 -13.94
N PRO A 11 6.35 1.57 -12.87
CA PRO A 11 7.25 1.52 -11.73
C PRO A 11 8.59 0.91 -12.16
N TYR A 12 9.68 1.56 -11.79
CA TYR A 12 11.01 1.01 -11.97
C TYR A 12 11.19 -0.18 -11.01
N ILE A 13 11.22 -1.40 -11.56
CA ILE A 13 11.39 -2.63 -10.79
C ILE A 13 12.88 -2.95 -10.73
N MET A 14 13.47 -2.80 -9.54
CA MET A 14 14.78 -3.38 -9.28
C MET A 14 14.66 -4.89 -9.23
N ASP A 15 15.58 -5.58 -9.89
CA ASP A 15 15.69 -7.03 -9.98
C ASP A 15 15.96 -7.66 -8.59
N LYS A 16 14.91 -7.71 -7.76
CA LYS A 16 14.90 -8.31 -6.43
C LYS A 16 14.45 -9.78 -6.46
N SER A 17 14.14 -10.29 -7.65
CA SER A 17 13.65 -11.64 -7.94
C SER A 17 14.71 -12.49 -8.65
N MET A 18 15.93 -12.52 -8.10
CA MET A 18 17.03 -13.39 -8.55
C MET A 18 17.32 -13.39 -10.07
N GLY A 19 17.12 -12.28 -10.78
CA GLY A 19 17.43 -12.19 -12.22
C GLY A 19 16.22 -12.12 -13.16
N ALA A 20 14.99 -12.18 -12.65
CA ALA A 20 13.78 -12.07 -13.46
C ALA A 20 13.11 -10.71 -13.24
N ALA A 21 13.17 -9.84 -14.26
CA ALA A 21 12.38 -8.61 -14.30
C ALA A 21 10.89 -8.99 -14.27
N LEU A 22 10.14 -8.45 -13.31
CA LEU A 22 8.69 -8.65 -13.23
C LEU A 22 8.04 -7.99 -14.45
N ASP A 23 7.45 -8.80 -15.34
CA ASP A 23 6.64 -8.32 -16.45
C ASP A 23 5.23 -7.98 -15.93
N LEU A 24 5.00 -6.70 -15.68
CA LEU A 24 3.71 -6.18 -15.22
C LEU A 24 2.57 -6.42 -16.22
N ASP A 25 2.89 -6.58 -17.51
CA ASP A 25 1.90 -6.85 -18.55
C ASP A 25 1.52 -8.35 -18.59
N ALA A 26 2.33 -9.23 -17.97
CA ALA A 26 2.09 -10.67 -17.87
C ALA A 26 1.46 -11.12 -16.54
N VAL A 27 1.34 -10.22 -15.55
CA VAL A 27 0.81 -10.52 -14.22
C VAL A 27 -0.59 -9.92 -14.06
N ASP A 28 -1.60 -10.77 -13.86
CA ASP A 28 -2.96 -10.33 -13.57
C ASP A 28 -3.05 -9.85 -12.11
N LEU A 29 -2.85 -8.56 -11.91
CA LEU A 29 -2.95 -7.92 -10.59
C LEU A 29 -4.40 -7.57 -10.24
N PRO A 30 -4.80 -7.63 -8.95
CA PRO A 30 -6.11 -7.19 -8.52
C PRO A 30 -6.38 -5.73 -8.92
N ARG A 31 -7.55 -5.49 -9.52
CA ARG A 31 -7.96 -4.14 -9.95
C ARG A 31 -8.84 -3.42 -8.94
N THR A 32 -9.33 -4.14 -7.94
CA THR A 32 -10.20 -3.63 -6.88
C THR A 32 -9.68 -4.01 -5.50
N ASN A 33 -9.98 -3.18 -4.50
CA ASN A 33 -9.71 -3.47 -3.10
C ASN A 33 -10.75 -4.47 -2.53
N ALA A 34 -10.66 -4.77 -1.23
CA ALA A 34 -11.57 -5.68 -0.54
C ALA A 34 -13.05 -5.22 -0.56
N ASP A 35 -13.29 -3.92 -0.73
CA ASP A 35 -14.63 -3.32 -0.80
C ASP A 35 -15.16 -3.26 -2.25
N GLY A 36 -14.41 -3.79 -3.23
CA GLY A 36 -14.77 -3.73 -4.65
C GLY A 36 -14.54 -2.36 -5.30
N LEU A 37 -13.89 -1.42 -4.60
CA LEU A 37 -13.53 -0.11 -5.14
C LEU A 37 -12.23 -0.21 -5.96
N PRO A 38 -12.02 0.65 -6.97
CA PRO A 38 -10.78 0.66 -7.74
C PRO A 38 -9.54 0.81 -6.85
N VAL A 39 -8.45 0.12 -7.20
CA VAL A 39 -7.16 0.30 -6.55
C VAL A 39 -6.70 1.75 -6.70
N ILE A 40 -6.22 2.32 -5.60
CA ILE A 40 -5.65 3.68 -5.56
C ILE A 40 -4.15 3.56 -5.77
N GLU A 41 -3.65 4.16 -6.84
CA GLU A 41 -2.22 4.26 -7.10
C GLU A 41 -1.52 5.15 -6.08
N LEU A 42 -0.31 4.77 -5.66
CA LEU A 42 0.52 5.62 -4.82
C LEU A 42 0.95 6.88 -5.59
N THR A 43 1.01 8.02 -4.90
CA THR A 43 1.61 9.22 -5.49
C THR A 43 3.10 9.01 -5.73
N GLN A 44 3.68 9.81 -6.62
CA GLN A 44 5.12 9.72 -6.91
C GLN A 44 6.00 9.93 -5.66
N GLU A 45 5.58 10.82 -4.77
CA GLU A 45 6.24 11.05 -3.49
C GLU A 45 6.14 9.82 -2.59
N GLN A 46 4.95 9.24 -2.44
CA GLN A 46 4.74 8.03 -1.64
C GLN A 46 5.58 6.86 -2.20
N LYS A 47 5.61 6.68 -3.52
CA LYS A 47 6.47 5.67 -4.15
C LYS A 47 7.94 5.90 -3.79
N TYR A 48 8.42 7.14 -3.89
CA TYR A 48 9.81 7.47 -3.54
C TYR A 48 10.11 7.22 -2.06
N LEU A 49 9.20 7.61 -1.15
CA LEU A 49 9.37 7.39 0.28
C LEU A 49 9.38 5.91 0.64
N PHE A 50 8.53 5.11 -0.03
CA PHE A 50 8.54 3.66 0.12
C PHE A 50 9.83 3.04 -0.39
N ASP A 51 10.31 3.43 -1.58
CA ASP A 51 11.56 2.94 -2.15
C ASP A 51 12.77 3.27 -1.25
N LEU A 52 12.75 4.45 -0.61
CA LEU A 52 13.82 4.92 0.28
C LEU A 52 13.80 4.26 1.66
N ARG A 53 12.61 4.08 2.26
CA ARG A 53 12.47 3.66 3.67
C ARG A 53 12.03 2.20 3.85
N GLY A 54 11.46 1.60 2.81
CA GLY A 54 10.80 0.30 2.86
C GLY A 54 9.43 0.30 3.56
N TRP A 55 8.90 1.46 3.95
CA TRP A 55 7.59 1.59 4.63
C TRP A 55 6.90 2.92 4.31
N LEU A 56 5.57 2.94 4.46
CA LEU A 56 4.73 4.14 4.38
C LEU A 56 3.82 4.22 5.60
N LEU A 57 3.66 5.42 6.15
CA LEU A 57 2.64 5.71 7.16
C LEU A 57 1.45 6.36 6.45
N ILE A 58 0.30 5.72 6.52
CA ILE A 58 -0.97 6.24 6.03
C ILE A 58 -1.79 6.64 7.25
N PRO A 59 -1.93 7.95 7.56
CA PRO A 59 -2.70 8.39 8.72
C PRO A 59 -4.20 8.26 8.47
N GLY A 60 -4.98 8.05 9.53
CA GLY A 60 -6.44 8.08 9.46
C GLY A 60 -7.07 6.94 8.65
N VAL A 61 -6.37 5.82 8.50
CA VAL A 61 -6.95 4.59 7.90
C VAL A 61 -8.12 4.08 8.73
N LEU A 62 -8.01 4.21 10.06
CA LEU A 62 -9.06 3.89 11.01
C LEU A 62 -9.49 5.19 11.71
N SER A 63 -10.78 5.32 11.94
CA SER A 63 -11.33 6.28 12.89
C SER A 63 -10.92 5.93 14.33
N ALA A 64 -11.08 6.88 15.25
CA ALA A 64 -10.79 6.64 16.66
C ALA A 64 -11.66 5.50 17.23
N ASP A 65 -12.94 5.48 16.88
CA ASP A 65 -13.90 4.49 17.35
C ASP A 65 -13.54 3.08 16.82
N GLU A 66 -13.21 2.93 15.53
CA GLU A 66 -12.77 1.66 14.95
C GLU A 66 -11.47 1.16 15.60
N ALA A 67 -10.52 2.07 15.85
CA ALA A 67 -9.26 1.72 16.49
C ALA A 67 -9.44 1.26 17.94
N ASP A 68 -10.34 1.91 18.69
CA ASP A 68 -10.67 1.54 20.07
C ASP A 68 -11.40 0.20 20.13
N GLU A 69 -12.38 -0.05 19.24
CA GLU A 69 -13.08 -1.34 19.17
C GLU A 69 -12.12 -2.50 18.88
N MET A 70 -11.22 -2.33 17.89
CA MET A 70 -10.22 -3.35 17.56
C MET A 70 -9.27 -3.61 18.73
N ARG A 71 -8.84 -2.55 19.45
CA ARG A 71 -7.99 -2.67 20.62
C ARG A 71 -8.68 -3.47 21.72
N ASP A 72 -9.93 -3.14 22.03
CA ASP A 72 -10.70 -3.78 23.10
C ASP A 72 -10.94 -5.26 22.79
N PHE A 73 -11.23 -5.61 21.54
CA PHE A 73 -11.31 -6.99 21.09
C PHE A 73 -9.99 -7.74 21.32
N CYS A 74 -8.86 -7.16 20.92
CA CYS A 74 -7.54 -7.78 21.08
C CYS A 74 -7.17 -7.99 22.57
N LEU A 75 -7.53 -7.03 23.43
CA LEU A 75 -7.32 -7.14 24.87
C LEU A 75 -8.18 -8.26 25.48
N ARG A 76 -9.47 -8.31 25.13
CA ARG A 76 -10.36 -9.40 25.58
C ARG A 76 -9.85 -10.76 25.12
N LEU A 77 -9.48 -10.91 23.84
CA LEU A 77 -8.92 -12.16 23.31
C LEU A 77 -7.67 -12.62 24.08
N LYS A 78 -6.83 -11.69 24.55
CA LYS A 78 -5.60 -12.00 25.27
C LYS A 78 -5.84 -12.36 26.75
N PHE A 79 -6.75 -11.67 27.41
CA PHE A 79 -6.91 -11.75 28.87
C PHE A 79 -8.14 -12.56 29.31
N GLU A 80 -9.12 -12.72 28.43
CA GLU A 80 -10.36 -13.48 28.65
C GLU A 80 -10.62 -14.43 27.46
N PRO A 81 -9.74 -15.41 27.20
CA PRO A 81 -9.94 -16.40 26.15
C PRO A 81 -10.96 -17.45 26.63
N GLU A 82 -12.25 -17.16 26.50
CA GLU A 82 -13.34 -18.15 26.58
C GLU A 82 -13.87 -18.49 25.19
#